data_AF-A0A532ENZ6-F1
#
_entry.id   AF-A0A532ENZ6-F1
#
_cell.length_a   1.000
_cell.length_b   1.000
_cell.length_c   1.000
_cell.angle_alpha   90.00
_cell.angle_beta   90.00
_cell.angle_gamma   90.00
#
_symmetry.space_group_name_H-M   'P 1'
#
loop_
_entity.id
_entity.type
_entity.pdbx_description
1 polymer ?
#
loop_
_entity_poly.entity_id
_entity_poly.type
_entity_poly.pdbx_seq_one_letter_code
_entity_poly.pdbx_strand_id
1 'polypeptide(L)'
;MRTTVRLDDQLLKSAKRFAHDTGKSLTAVIEDALRQILSRRIARHPRKPVRLTTVSGRGVRPGVDLNDSAALLAFMERPHGPS
;
A
#
# COMPACT_ATOMS: atom_id res chain seq x y z
N MET A 1 24.18 -10.23 2.30
CA MET A 1 25.21 -9.84 3.30
C MET A 1 25.05 -10.74 4.51
N ARG A 2 26.15 -11.20 5.13
CA ARG A 2 26.11 -11.91 6.42
C ARG A 2 26.51 -10.95 7.53
N THR A 3 25.66 -10.82 8.54
CA THR A 3 25.87 -9.95 9.70
C THR A 3 25.71 -10.77 10.97
N THR A 4 26.63 -10.60 11.91
CA THR A 4 26.54 -11.21 13.25
C THR A 4 26.03 -10.15 14.22
N VAL A 5 24.95 -10.45 14.93
CA VAL A 5 24.34 -9.55 15.91
C VAL A 5 24.27 -10.24 17.27
N ARG A 6 24.38 -9.47 18.35
CA ARG A 6 24.10 -9.97 19.70
C ARG A 6 22.60 -9.86 19.96
N LEU A 7 22.00 -10.94 20.44
CA LEU A 7 20.58 -11.03 20.74
C LEU A 7 20.40 -11.62 22.13
N ASP A 8 19.40 -11.14 22.87
CA ASP A 8 19.00 -11.75 24.13
C ASP A 8 18.58 -13.22 23.93
N ASP A 9 18.91 -14.09 24.89
CA ASP A 9 18.68 -15.53 24.79
C ASP A 9 17.19 -15.88 24.77
N GLN A 10 16.36 -15.16 25.54
CA GLN A 10 14.92 -15.40 25.56
C GLN A 10 14.27 -14.94 24.25
N LEU A 11 14.76 -13.82 23.70
CA LEU A 11 14.33 -13.36 22.39
C LEU A 11 14.72 -14.36 21.29
N LEU A 12 15.94 -14.91 21.32
CA LEU A 12 16.38 -15.93 20.38
C LEU A 12 15.51 -17.19 20.45
N LYS A 13 15.19 -17.68 21.66
CA LYS A 13 14.30 -18.83 21.85
C LYS A 13 12.91 -18.57 21.28
N SER A 14 12.34 -17.40 21.57
CA SER A 14 11.02 -17.00 21.08
C SER A 14 10.99 -16.89 19.56
N ALA A 15 12.02 -16.30 18.96
CA ALA A 15 12.14 -16.18 17.51
C ALA A 15 12.29 -17.54 16.83
N LYS A 16 13.06 -18.47 17.41
CA LYS A 16 13.18 -19.84 16.91
C LYS A 16 11.84 -20.60 16.95
N ARG A 17 11.10 -20.47 18.04
CA ARG A 17 9.77 -21.08 18.18
C ARG A 17 8.81 -20.53 17.12
N PHE A 18 8.77 -19.21 16.96
CA PHE A 18 7.95 -18.57 15.93
C PHE A 18 8.33 -19.01 14.50
N ALA A 19 9.63 -19.13 14.22
CA ALA A 19 10.13 -19.61 12.93
C ALA A 19 9.64 -21.04 12.66
N HIS A 20 9.76 -21.93 13.64
CA HIS A 20 9.24 -23.29 13.56
C HIS A 20 7.72 -23.32 13.31
N ASP A 21 6.96 -22.60 14.12
CA ASP A 21 5.49 -22.59 14.05
C ASP A 21 4.96 -22.00 12.73
N THR A 22 5.72 -21.11 12.10
CA THR A 22 5.38 -20.51 10.80
C THR A 22 6.02 -21.19 9.59
N GLY A 23 6.81 -22.27 9.79
CA GLY A 23 7.52 -22.96 8.72
C GLY A 23 8.58 -22.10 8.03
N LYS A 24 9.12 -21.08 8.72
CA LYS A 24 10.12 -20.14 8.21
C LYS A 24 11.49 -20.40 8.82
N SER A 25 12.55 -19.94 8.15
CA SER A 25 13.87 -19.89 8.76
C SER A 25 13.95 -18.72 9.76
N LEU A 26 14.82 -18.84 10.78
CA LEU A 26 15.08 -17.75 11.71
C LEU A 26 15.54 -16.47 10.98
N THR A 27 16.35 -16.62 9.94
CA THR A 27 16.79 -15.51 9.10
C THR A 27 15.62 -14.79 8.43
N ALA A 28 14.68 -15.54 7.84
CA ALA A 28 13.49 -14.94 7.21
C ALA A 28 12.63 -14.16 8.22
N VAL A 29 12.46 -14.70 9.43
CA VAL A 29 11.75 -14.00 10.52
C VAL A 29 12.44 -12.69 10.88
N ILE A 30 13.77 -12.69 11.01
CA ILE A 30 14.55 -11.49 11.32
C ILE A 30 14.45 -10.46 10.18
N GLU A 31 14.55 -10.90 8.93
CA GLU A 31 14.41 -10.02 7.76
C GLU A 31 13.01 -9.39 7.67
N ASP A 32 11.95 -10.18 7.86
CA ASP A 32 10.57 -9.70 7.85
C ASP A 32 10.35 -8.61 8.91
N ALA A 33 10.84 -8.85 10.13
CA ALA A 33 10.75 -7.90 11.24
C ALA A 33 11.49 -6.58 10.90
N LEU A 34 12.71 -6.67 10.37
CA LEU A 34 13.50 -5.50 9.97
C LEU A 34 12.81 -4.70 8.86
N ARG A 35 12.31 -5.38 7.83
CA ARG A 35 11.56 -4.74 6.73
C ARG A 35 10.33 -4.02 7.25
N GLN A 36 9.59 -4.64 8.17
CA GLN A 36 8.38 -4.05 8.73
C GLN A 36 8.70 -2.78 9.54
N ILE A 37 9.75 -2.80 10.37
CA ILE A 37 10.19 -1.64 11.16
C ILE A 37 10.62 -0.49 10.25
N LEU A 38 11.46 -0.78 9.24
CA LEU A 38 11.94 0.23 8.30
C LEU A 38 10.81 0.82 7.45
N SER A 39 9.88 -0.02 6.99
CA SER A 39 8.72 0.43 6.20
C SER A 39 7.78 1.32 7.02
N ARG A 40 7.51 0.96 8.29
CA ARG A 40 6.73 1.80 9.20
C ARG A 40 7.40 3.15 9.44
N ARG A 41 8.73 3.19 9.56
CA ARG A 41 9.47 4.46 9.70
C ARG A 41 9.31 5.34 8.46
N ILE A 42 9.37 4.76 7.27
CA ILE A 42 9.15 5.48 6.01
C ILE A 42 7.71 6.03 5.94
N ALA A 43 6.71 5.22 6.30
CA ALA A 43 5.30 5.64 6.29
C ALA A 43 4.97 6.74 7.31
N ARG A 44 5.74 6.86 8.40
CA ARG A 44 5.60 7.92 9.41
C ARG A 44 6.13 9.28 8.96
N HIS A 45 6.83 9.37 7.83
CA HIS A 45 7.08 10.68 7.24
C HIS A 45 5.74 11.27 6.80
N PRO A 46 5.39 12.50 7.23
CA PRO A 46 4.16 13.13 6.82
C PRO A 46 4.12 13.16 5.29
N ARG A 47 3.25 12.32 4.71
CA ARG A 47 3.00 12.36 3.28
C ARG A 47 2.42 13.74 3.01
N LYS A 48 3.02 14.48 2.08
CA LYS A 48 2.42 15.74 1.63
C LYS A 48 0.98 15.43 1.20
N PRO A 49 -0.03 16.15 1.70
CA PRO A 49 -1.40 15.94 1.27
C PRO A 49 -1.46 16.05 -0.25
N VAL A 50 -2.06 15.06 -0.90
CA VAL A 50 -2.27 15.10 -2.34
C VAL A 50 -3.39 16.11 -2.59
N ARG A 51 -3.06 17.21 -3.26
CA ARG A 51 -4.08 18.16 -3.74
C ARG A 51 -4.61 17.64 -5.06
N LEU A 52 -5.79 17.00 -5.02
CA LEU A 52 -6.47 16.57 -6.23
C LEU A 52 -7.01 17.79 -6.98
N THR A 53 -6.80 17.82 -8.30
CA THR A 53 -7.53 18.76 -9.16
C THR A 53 -9.00 18.39 -9.10
N THR A 54 -9.82 19.30 -8.60
CA THR A 54 -11.27 19.13 -8.55
C THR A 54 -11.92 20.01 -9.61
N VAL A 55 -13.03 19.52 -10.16
CA VAL A 55 -13.89 20.28 -11.06
C VAL A 55 -15.16 20.67 -10.30
N SER A 56 -15.66 21.88 -10.51
CA SER A 56 -16.96 22.31 -9.98
C SER A 56 -18.10 21.75 -10.85
N GLY A 57 -19.27 21.50 -10.25
CA GLY A 57 -20.43 20.96 -10.96
C GLY A 57 -21.54 20.51 -10.02
N ARG A 58 -22.66 20.03 -10.58
CA ARG A 58 -23.80 19.48 -9.81
C ARG A 58 -23.65 17.99 -9.48
N GLY A 59 -22.41 17.49 -9.44
CA GLY A 59 -22.10 16.07 -9.29
C GLY A 59 -22.04 15.32 -10.62
N VAL A 60 -22.06 14.00 -10.52
CA VAL A 60 -21.96 13.09 -11.68
C VAL A 60 -23.25 13.14 -12.52
N ARG A 61 -23.11 12.92 -13.83
CA ARG A 61 -24.27 12.79 -14.72
C ARG A 61 -25.05 11.51 -14.35
N PRO A 62 -26.37 11.58 -14.09
CA PRO A 62 -27.18 10.38 -13.83
C PRO A 62 -27.10 9.37 -14.97
N GLY A 63 -27.02 8.08 -14.64
CA GLY A 63 -26.93 6.99 -15.62
C GLY A 63 -25.53 6.74 -16.18
N VAL A 64 -24.51 7.46 -15.72
CA VAL A 64 -23.10 7.17 -16.03
C VAL A 64 -22.50 6.35 -14.88
N ASP A 65 -22.05 5.14 -15.18
CA ASP A 65 -21.22 4.36 -14.26
C ASP A 65 -19.75 4.77 -14.40
N LEU A 66 -19.14 5.23 -13.30
CA LEU A 66 -17.74 5.64 -13.27
C LEU A 66 -16.76 4.46 -13.18
N ASN A 67 -17.25 3.25 -12.89
CA ASN A 67 -16.41 2.05 -12.83
C ASN A 67 -16.27 1.36 -14.19
N ASP A 68 -17.10 1.72 -15.17
CA ASP A 68 -16.97 1.27 -16.56
C ASP A 68 -16.22 2.31 -17.39
N SER A 69 -14.90 2.11 -17.52
CA SER A 69 -14.02 3.03 -18.22
C SER A 69 -14.34 3.13 -19.72
N ALA A 70 -14.84 2.07 -20.34
CA ALA A 70 -15.15 2.05 -21.77
C ALA A 70 -16.43 2.84 -22.07
N ALA A 71 -17.49 2.60 -21.29
CA ALA A 71 -18.73 3.34 -21.40
C ALA A 71 -18.54 4.84 -21.09
N LEU A 72 -17.78 5.16 -20.03
CA LEU A 72 -17.47 6.54 -19.66
C LEU A 72 -16.74 7.29 -20.79
N LEU A 73 -15.73 6.68 -21.39
CA LEU A 73 -14.97 7.30 -22.49
C LEU A 73 -15.86 7.60 -23.70
N ALA A 74 -16.74 6.67 -24.08
CA ALA A 74 -17.69 6.88 -25.18
C ALA A 74 -18.65 8.05 -24.94
N PHE A 75 -19.01 8.34 -23.68
CA PHE A 75 -19.79 9.53 -23.33
C PHE A 75 -18.99 10.83 -23.44
N MET A 76 -17.70 10.80 -23.10
CA MET A 76 -16.81 11.97 -23.13
C MET A 76 -16.43 12.37 -24.55
N GLU A 77 -16.32 11.41 -25.47
CA GLU A 77 -15.93 11.63 -26.87
C GLU A 77 -17.10 12.05 -27.77
N ARG A 78 -18.34 12.06 -27.26
CA ARG A 78 -19.49 12.56 -28.03
C ARG A 78 -19.35 14.08 -28.23
N PRO A 79 -19.41 14.58 -29.49
CA PRO A 79 -19.37 16.02 -29.75
C PRO A 79 -20.51 16.71 -29.01
N HIS A 80 -20.18 17.73 -28.24
CA HIS A 80 -21.18 18.60 -27.62
C HIS A 80 -21.85 19.42 -28.73
N GLY A 81 -23.14 19.18 -29.02
CA GLY A 81 -23.94 20.04 -29.89
C GLY A 81 -24.10 21.45 -29.29
N PRO A 82 -24.35 22.49 -30.10
CA PRO A 82 -24.32 23.87 -29.63
C PRO A 82 -25.40 24.12 -28.57
N SER A 83 -25.02 24.96 -27.59
CA SER A 83 -25.86 25.43 -26.48
C SER A 83 -26.94 26.40 -26.93
#